data_AF-A0A7J5AM23-F1
#
_entry.id   AF-A0A7J5AM23-F1
#
_cell.length_a   1.000
_cell.length_b   1.000
_cell.length_c   1.000
_cell.angle_alpha   90.00
_cell.angle_beta   90.00
_cell.angle_gamma   90.00
#
_symmetry.space_group_name_H-M   'P 1'
#
loop_
_entity.id
_entity.type
_entity.pdbx_description
1 polymer ?
#
loop_
_entity_poly.entity_id
_entity_poly.type
_entity_poly.pdbx_seq_one_letter_code
_entity_poly.pdbx_strand_id
1 'polypeptide(L)'
;MKVGILILFCNSEKEIIEYEMAKLFNVKSDSEICFINNGSKDNTLKALKVIRDDAKIDISILDIKKNKGINAAVKAGARYLFSRTDIDYIVYMRPNMLSYFKALKTQIKLGTDLFKNRKKSRILRDIFSIDEILSFKKHIVL
;
A
#
# COMPACT_ATOMS: atom_id res chain seq x y z
N MET A 1 0.47 10.94 -13.32
CA MET A 1 1.30 10.09 -12.44
C MET A 1 0.39 9.11 -11.72
N LYS A 2 0.56 7.81 -11.97
CA LYS A 2 -0.25 6.75 -11.37
C LYS A 2 0.50 6.12 -10.20
N VAL A 3 -0.12 6.07 -9.04
CA VAL A 3 0.49 5.53 -7.81
C VAL A 3 -0.20 4.23 -7.42
N GLY A 4 0.60 3.18 -7.22
CA GLY A 4 0.19 1.93 -6.62
C GLY A 4 0.33 1.98 -5.10
N ILE A 5 -0.62 1.39 -4.38
CA ILE A 5 -0.58 1.29 -2.93
C ILE A 5 -0.59 -0.18 -2.54
N LEU A 6 0.43 -0.59 -1.78
CA LEU A 6 0.52 -1.89 -1.16
C LEU A 6 0.20 -1.77 0.33
N ILE A 7 -0.71 -2.60 0.83
CA ILE A 7 -0.95 -2.70 2.27
C ILE A 7 -0.58 -4.12 2.69
N LEU A 8 0.42 -4.23 3.56
CA LEU A 8 1.02 -5.51 3.96
C LEU A 8 0.42 -6.01 5.26
N PHE A 9 -0.16 -7.21 5.23
CA PHE A 9 -0.81 -7.86 6.37
C PHE A 9 -0.10 -9.16 6.74
N CYS A 10 -0.05 -9.45 8.04
CA CYS A 10 0.42 -10.73 8.57
C CYS A 10 -0.15 -10.90 9.98
N ASN A 11 -1.13 -11.79 10.14
CA ASN A 11 -1.87 -11.97 11.40
C ASN A 11 -2.44 -10.64 11.94
N SER A 12 -3.14 -9.92 11.07
CA SER A 12 -3.61 -8.54 11.30
C SER A 12 -5.14 -8.44 11.39
N GLU A 13 -5.85 -9.53 11.73
CA GLU A 13 -7.32 -9.52 11.85
C GLU A 13 -7.82 -8.45 12.82
N LYS A 14 -7.13 -8.28 13.95
CA LYS A 14 -7.49 -7.30 14.98
C LYS A 14 -7.36 -5.87 14.47
N GLU A 15 -6.24 -5.54 13.83
CA GLU A 15 -5.99 -4.23 13.26
C GLU A 15 -7.01 -3.91 12.17
N ILE A 16 -7.40 -4.89 11.36
CA ILE A 16 -8.44 -4.71 10.33
C ILE A 16 -9.76 -4.22 10.96
N ILE A 17 -10.14 -4.80 12.10
CA ILE A 17 -11.36 -4.45 12.85
C ILE A 17 -11.18 -3.11 13.55
N GLU A 18 -10.10 -2.93 14.32
CA GLU A 18 -9.82 -1.73 15.11
C GLU A 18 -9.75 -0.45 14.27
N TYR A 19 -9.16 -0.52 13.07
CA TYR A 19 -9.05 0.63 12.17
C TYR A 19 -10.26 0.84 11.26
N GLU A 20 -11.34 0.07 11.45
CA GLU A 20 -12.56 0.13 10.65
C GLU A 20 -12.26 0.16 9.13
N MET A 21 -11.32 -0.68 8.70
CA MET A 21 -10.64 -0.54 7.41
C MET A 21 -11.59 -0.45 6.20
N ALA A 22 -12.73 -1.15 6.25
CA ALA A 22 -13.75 -1.12 5.21
C ALA A 22 -14.20 0.32 4.87
N LYS A 23 -14.28 1.22 5.86
CA LYS A 23 -14.73 2.61 5.65
C LYS A 23 -13.79 3.42 4.75
N LEU A 24 -12.50 3.05 4.69
CA LEU A 24 -11.50 3.80 3.93
C LEU A 24 -11.57 3.58 2.42
N PHE A 25 -12.22 2.49 1.99
CA PHE A 25 -12.32 2.08 0.59
C PHE A 25 -13.71 2.38 -0.02
N ASN A 26 -14.54 3.13 0.69
CA ASN A 26 -15.87 3.59 0.24
C ASN A 26 -15.85 4.90 -0.57
N VAL A 27 -14.67 5.45 -0.85
CA VAL A 27 -14.48 6.68 -1.63
C VAL A 27 -13.65 6.36 -2.87
N LYS A 28 -14.07 6.86 -4.04
CA LYS A 28 -13.33 6.68 -5.30
C LYS A 28 -11.87 7.12 -5.14
N SER A 29 -10.97 6.36 -5.74
CA SER A 29 -9.53 6.58 -5.71
C SER A 29 -8.95 6.25 -7.08
N ASP A 30 -8.08 7.10 -7.60
CA ASP A 30 -7.37 6.85 -8.87
C ASP A 30 -6.10 5.99 -8.67
N SER A 31 -5.95 5.40 -7.48
CA SER A 31 -4.80 4.60 -7.07
C SER A 31 -5.13 3.12 -7.14
N GLU A 32 -4.18 2.33 -7.63
CA GLU A 32 -4.29 0.88 -7.69
C GLU A 32 -3.91 0.29 -6.34
N ILE A 33 -4.84 -0.41 -5.68
CA ILE A 33 -4.63 -0.93 -4.33
C ILE A 33 -4.44 -2.45 -4.39
N CYS A 34 -3.39 -2.93 -3.70
CA CYS A 34 -3.15 -4.34 -3.47
C CYS A 34 -2.97 -4.61 -1.98
N PHE A 35 -3.83 -5.46 -1.43
CA PHE A 35 -3.60 -6.08 -0.13
C PHE A 35 -2.65 -7.25 -0.30
N ILE A 36 -1.62 -7.32 0.53
CA ILE A 36 -0.67 -8.44 0.54
C ILE A 36 -0.90 -9.23 1.83
N ASN A 37 -1.47 -10.42 1.71
CA ASN A 37 -1.49 -11.37 2.82
C ASN A 37 -0.16 -12.13 2.85
N ASN A 38 0.68 -11.91 3.86
CA ASN A 38 2.02 -12.50 3.95
C ASN A 38 2.09 -13.64 4.96
N GLY A 39 1.41 -14.74 4.65
CA GLY A 39 1.48 -15.98 5.44
C GLY A 39 0.74 -15.91 6.76
N SER A 40 -0.39 -15.20 6.81
CA SER A 40 -1.26 -15.16 7.99
C SER A 40 -1.81 -16.54 8.33
N LYS A 41 -1.99 -16.79 9.63
CA LYS A 41 -2.53 -18.02 10.23
C LYS A 41 -3.87 -17.77 10.95
N ASP A 42 -4.30 -16.52 11.07
CA ASP A 42 -5.60 -16.10 11.61
C ASP A 42 -6.59 -15.82 10.46
N ASN A 43 -7.72 -15.14 10.73
CA ASN A 43 -8.70 -14.84 9.69
C ASN A 43 -8.36 -13.61 8.84
N THR A 44 -7.13 -13.09 8.87
CA THR A 44 -6.71 -11.92 8.07
C THR A 44 -7.13 -12.05 6.61
N LEU A 45 -6.81 -13.16 5.95
CA LEU A 45 -7.14 -13.34 4.52
C LEU A 45 -8.66 -13.32 4.28
N LYS A 46 -9.46 -13.87 5.20
CA LYS A 46 -10.92 -13.85 5.12
C LYS A 46 -11.44 -12.42 5.27
N ALA A 47 -10.95 -11.68 6.27
CA ALA A 47 -11.32 -10.29 6.50
C ALA A 47 -10.97 -9.39 5.29
N LEU A 48 -9.80 -9.59 4.68
CA LEU A 48 -9.39 -8.86 3.48
C LEU A 48 -10.31 -9.12 2.28
N LYS A 49 -10.77 -10.36 2.09
CA LYS A 49 -11.72 -10.70 1.03
C LYS A 49 -13.07 -9.99 1.23
N VAL A 50 -13.58 -9.98 2.45
CA VAL A 50 -14.81 -9.25 2.79
C VAL A 50 -14.66 -7.77 2.46
N ILE A 51 -13.57 -7.13 2.88
CA ILE A 51 -13.32 -5.71 2.57
C ILE A 51 -13.27 -5.45 1.07
N ARG A 52 -12.59 -6.30 0.30
CA ARG A 52 -12.54 -6.17 -1.16
C ARG A 52 -13.94 -6.26 -1.77
N ASP A 53 -14.72 -7.24 -1.35
CA ASP A 53 -16.03 -7.52 -1.94
C ASP A 53 -17.05 -6.40 -1.63
N ASP A 54 -16.90 -5.73 -0.48
CA ASP A 54 -17.74 -4.59 -0.08
C ASP A 54 -17.22 -3.22 -0.56
N ALA A 55 -15.98 -3.14 -1.07
CA ALA A 55 -15.36 -1.89 -1.47
C ALA A 55 -15.96 -1.30 -2.76
N LYS A 56 -16.00 0.03 -2.83
CA LYS A 56 -16.44 0.76 -4.05
C LYS A 56 -15.32 0.99 -5.07
N ILE A 57 -14.14 0.46 -4.80
CA ILE A 57 -12.94 0.58 -5.63
C ILE A 57 -12.40 -0.82 -5.90
N ASP A 58 -11.67 -0.99 -7.01
CA ASP A 58 -10.99 -2.25 -7.27
C ASP A 58 -9.83 -2.45 -6.29
N ILE A 59 -9.80 -3.61 -5.62
CA ILE A 59 -8.75 -3.99 -4.69
C ILE A 59 -8.27 -5.39 -5.05
N SER A 60 -7.00 -5.47 -5.41
CA SER A 60 -6.35 -6.76 -5.62
C SER A 60 -5.89 -7.37 -4.29
N ILE A 61 -5.89 -8.70 -4.21
CA ILE A 61 -5.32 -9.42 -3.06
C ILE A 61 -4.24 -10.35 -3.58
N LEU A 62 -3.01 -10.15 -3.10
CA LEU A 62 -1.90 -11.07 -3.28
C LEU A 62 -1.75 -11.94 -2.04
N ASP A 63 -2.06 -13.22 -2.17
CA ASP A 63 -1.93 -14.19 -1.08
C ASP A 63 -0.61 -14.97 -1.17
N ILE A 64 0.31 -14.68 -0.24
CA ILE A 64 1.58 -15.38 -0.08
C ILE A 64 1.40 -16.43 1.02
N LYS A 65 1.34 -17.71 0.63
CA LYS A 65 1.02 -18.83 1.54
C LYS A 65 1.95 -19.00 2.76
N LYS A 66 3.21 -18.55 2.67
CA LYS A 66 4.21 -18.65 3.74
C LYS A 66 4.82 -17.28 3.95
N ASN A 67 5.02 -16.86 5.21
CA ASN A 67 5.64 -15.57 5.50
C ASN A 67 7.06 -15.53 4.89
N LYS A 68 7.31 -14.57 3.99
CA LYS A 68 8.60 -14.37 3.29
C LYS A 68 9.41 -13.19 3.82
N GLY A 69 8.95 -12.54 4.88
CA GLY A 69 9.47 -11.24 5.34
C GLY A 69 8.97 -10.07 4.50
N ILE A 70 9.07 -8.86 5.06
CA ILE A 70 8.50 -7.63 4.50
C ILE A 70 9.03 -7.35 3.09
N ASN A 71 10.35 -7.33 2.91
CA ASN A 71 10.97 -6.95 1.63
C ASN A 71 10.57 -7.88 0.48
N ALA A 72 10.49 -9.18 0.72
CA ALA A 72 10.10 -10.14 -0.31
C ALA A 72 8.60 -10.02 -0.64
N ALA A 73 7.76 -9.83 0.37
CA ALA A 73 6.33 -9.64 0.18
C ALA A 73 6.03 -8.35 -0.60
N VAL A 74 6.65 -7.23 -0.22
CA VAL A 74 6.52 -5.94 -0.93
C VAL A 74 7.02 -6.04 -2.37
N LYS A 75 8.16 -6.70 -2.62
CA LYS A 75 8.66 -6.95 -3.99
C LYS A 75 7.67 -7.76 -4.82
N ALA A 76 7.03 -8.78 -4.22
CA ALA A 76 6.02 -9.58 -4.91
C ALA A 76 4.78 -8.75 -5.26
N GLY A 77 4.27 -7.94 -4.32
CA GLY A 77 3.17 -7.01 -4.56
C GLY A 77 3.51 -5.95 -5.60
N ALA A 78 4.72 -5.41 -5.58
CA ALA A 78 5.18 -4.43 -6.54
C ALA A 78 5.22 -5.01 -7.96
N ARG A 79 5.84 -6.19 -8.13
CA ARG A 79 5.84 -6.91 -9.41
C ARG A 79 4.44 -7.19 -9.92
N TYR A 80 3.54 -7.61 -9.02
CA TYR A 80 2.14 -7.84 -9.36
C TYR A 80 1.48 -6.59 -9.93
N LEU A 81 1.58 -5.46 -9.23
CA LEU A 81 0.99 -4.20 -9.69
C LEU A 81 1.62 -3.68 -10.99
N PHE A 82 2.96 -3.66 -11.11
CA PHE A 82 3.64 -3.23 -12.33
C PHE A 82 3.27 -4.07 -13.56
N SER A 83 2.90 -5.34 -13.37
CA SER A 83 2.49 -6.21 -14.48
C SER A 83 1.07 -5.96 -14.99
N ARG A 84 0.22 -5.27 -14.21
CA ARG A 84 -1.21 -5.07 -14.54
C ARG A 84 -1.52 -3.70 -15.12
N THR A 85 -0.68 -2.71 -14.86
CA THR A 85 -0.97 -1.30 -15.14
C THR A 85 0.32 -0.49 -15.15
N ASP A 86 0.33 0.59 -15.93
CA ASP A 86 1.44 1.54 -15.96
C ASP A 86 1.44 2.39 -14.68
N ILE A 87 2.13 1.88 -13.66
CA ILE A 87 2.32 2.53 -12.37
C ILE A 87 3.67 3.24 -12.39
N ASP A 88 3.68 4.52 -12.02
CA ASP A 88 4.92 5.29 -11.91
C ASP A 88 5.65 4.98 -10.60
N TYR A 89 4.92 4.89 -9.48
CA TYR A 89 5.49 4.70 -8.15
C TYR A 89 4.58 3.83 -7.28
N ILE A 90 5.19 3.14 -6.33
CA ILE A 90 4.51 2.32 -5.35
C ILE A 90 4.80 2.83 -3.95
N VAL A 91 3.74 2.98 -3.16
CA VAL A 91 3.84 3.23 -1.72
C VAL A 91 3.38 1.99 -0.98
N TYR A 92 4.11 1.54 0.04
CA TYR A 92 3.66 0.46 0.91
C TYR A 92 3.52 0.90 2.36
N MET A 93 2.55 0.29 3.06
CA MET A 93 2.31 0.53 4.48
C MET A 93 1.79 -0.71 5.21
N ARG A 94 1.81 -0.64 6.54
CA ARG A 94 1.16 -1.62 7.43
C ARG A 94 -0.23 -1.13 7.85
N PRO A 95 -1.12 -2.00 8.36
CA PRO A 95 -2.50 -1.65 8.69
C PRO A 95 -2.59 -0.59 9.78
N ASN A 96 -1.67 -0.63 10.76
CA ASN A 96 -1.59 0.40 11.81
C ASN A 96 -1.26 1.82 11.31
N MET A 97 -0.81 1.94 10.06
CA MET A 97 -0.52 3.22 9.43
C MET A 97 -1.67 3.73 8.54
N LEU A 98 -2.84 3.08 8.57
CA LEU A 98 -3.99 3.49 7.75
C LEU A 98 -4.60 4.82 8.15
N SER A 99 -4.43 5.26 9.40
CA SER A 99 -4.80 6.62 9.81
C SER A 99 -4.07 7.67 8.97
N TYR A 100 -2.85 7.36 8.52
CA TYR A 100 -2.08 8.18 7.59
C TYR A 100 -2.51 8.02 6.13
N PHE A 101 -3.36 7.06 5.77
CA PHE A 101 -3.83 6.85 4.38
C PHE A 101 -4.58 8.07 3.83
N LYS A 102 -5.42 8.72 4.66
CA LYS A 102 -6.12 9.95 4.26
C LYS A 102 -5.14 11.12 4.09
N ALA A 103 -4.16 11.24 4.98
CA ALA A 103 -3.09 12.21 4.86
C ALA A 103 -2.19 11.94 3.64
N LEU A 104 -1.95 10.67 3.32
CA LEU A 104 -1.20 10.20 2.16
C LEU A 104 -1.86 10.61 0.86
N LYS A 105 -3.18 10.52 0.71
CA LYS A 105 -3.84 10.95 -0.54
C LYS A 105 -3.54 12.41 -0.86
N THR A 106 -3.59 13.27 0.16
CA THR A 106 -3.20 14.68 0.02
C THR A 106 -1.70 14.84 -0.23
N GLN A 107 -0.87 14.02 0.43
CA GLN A 107 0.59 14.09 0.33
C GLN A 107 1.16 13.47 -0.95
N ILE A 108 0.55 12.45 -1.54
CA ILE A 108 0.95 11.87 -2.83
C ILE A 108 0.80 12.93 -3.94
N LYS A 109 -0.24 13.75 -3.85
CA LYS A 109 -0.45 14.88 -4.76
C LYS A 109 0.64 15.95 -4.63
N LEU A 110 1.11 16.21 -3.39
CA LEU A 110 2.18 17.16 -3.07
C LEU A 110 3.60 16.57 -3.32
N GLY A 111 3.77 15.27 -3.13
CA GLY A 111 5.04 14.55 -3.25
C GLY A 111 5.46 14.25 -4.68
N THR A 112 4.71 14.74 -5.68
CA THR A 112 5.12 14.65 -7.09
C THR A 112 6.53 15.20 -7.32
N ASP A 113 7.01 16.15 -6.51
CA ASP A 113 8.39 16.64 -6.55
C ASP A 113 9.40 15.77 -5.77
N LEU A 114 8.95 15.03 -4.75
CA LEU A 114 9.79 14.03 -4.04
C LEU A 114 10.16 12.87 -4.96
N PHE A 115 9.22 12.45 -5.81
CA PHE A 115 9.42 11.33 -6.74
C PHE A 115 10.25 11.72 -7.98
N LYS A 116 10.25 13.00 -8.40
CA LYS A 116 10.98 13.49 -9.58
C LYS A 116 12.51 13.53 -9.42
N ASN A 117 13.02 13.66 -8.20
CA ASN A 117 14.46 13.90 -7.96
C ASN A 117 15.35 12.66 -7.98
N ARG A 118 14.83 11.46 -8.32
CA ARG A 118 15.66 10.27 -8.54
C ARG A 118 15.60 9.82 -10.00
N LYS A 119 16.77 9.54 -10.60
CA LYS A 119 16.88 8.94 -11.95
C LYS A 119 16.03 7.66 -12.02
N LYS A 120 15.00 7.64 -12.89
CA LYS A 120 14.22 6.45 -13.26
C LYS A 120 15.16 5.33 -13.71
N SER A 121 15.32 4.26 -12.92
CA SER A 121 15.97 3.01 -13.33
C SER A 121 15.85 1.98 -12.21
N ARG A 122 15.43 0.74 -12.47
CA ARG A 122 15.19 -0.35 -11.49
C ARG A 122 13.93 -0.16 -10.62
N ILE A 123 13.00 -1.10 -10.76
CA ILE A 123 11.74 -1.34 -10.00
C ILE A 123 11.85 -1.02 -8.49
N LEU A 124 13.00 -1.27 -7.86
CA LEU A 124 13.20 -1.04 -6.42
C LEU A 124 13.34 0.44 -6.04
N ARG A 125 13.72 1.34 -6.96
CA ARG A 125 13.85 2.78 -6.67
C ARG A 125 12.51 3.51 -6.62
N ASP A 126 11.46 2.89 -7.13
CA ASP A 126 10.13 3.48 -7.24
C ASP A 126 9.17 2.92 -6.18
N ILE A 127 9.68 2.15 -5.21
CA ILE A 127 8.93 1.62 -4.06
C ILE A 127 9.35 2.37 -2.80
N PHE A 128 8.37 2.94 -2.10
CA PHE A 128 8.58 3.74 -0.90
C PHE A 128 7.70 3.23 0.24
N SER A 129 8.26 3.14 1.44
CA SER A 129 7.44 3.01 2.64
C SER A 129 6.76 4.33 2.98
N ILE A 130 5.61 4.25 3.64
CA ILE A 130 4.98 5.41 4.30
C ILE A 130 5.98 6.18 5.17
N ASP A 131 6.82 5.46 5.93
CA ASP A 131 7.77 6.06 6.88
C ASP A 131 8.85 6.88 6.16
N GLU A 132 9.37 6.37 5.03
CA GLU A 132 10.30 7.12 4.17
C GLU A 132 9.66 8.41 3.66
N ILE A 133 8.42 8.34 3.14
CA ILE A 133 7.69 9.52 2.66
C ILE A 133 7.51 10.56 3.76
N LEU A 134 7.12 10.12 4.96
CA LEU A 134 6.93 11.00 6.11
C LEU A 134 8.25 11.62 6.58
N SER A 135 9.36 10.89 6.49
CA SER A 135 10.69 11.39 6.87
C SER A 135 11.21 12.49 5.95
N PHE A 136 10.95 12.43 4.64
CA PHE A 136 11.36 13.47 3.69
C PHE A 136 10.72 14.83 4.02
N LYS A 137 9.53 14.83 4.62
CA LYS A 137 8.82 16.06 4.99
C LYS A 137 9.50 16.82 6.12
N LYS A 138 10.22 16.13 7.04
CA LYS A 138 10.99 16.81 8.09
C LYS A 138 12.12 17.68 7.52
N HIS A 139 12.59 17.38 6.31
CA HIS A 139 13.68 18.12 5.66
C HIS A 139 13.22 19.28 4.75
N ILE A 140 11.92 19.43 4.50
CA ILE A 140 11.37 20.50 3.64
C ILE A 140 10.81 21.68 4.48
N VAL A 141 10.68 21.51 5.80
CA VAL A 141 10.22 22.55 6.73
C VAL A 141 11.39 23.17 7.52
N LEU A 142 12.58 23.24 6.91
CA LEU A 142 13.71 24.04 7.38
C LEU A 142 14.06 25.10 6.33
#